data_AF-A0AAW0CXN3-F1
#
_entry.id   AF-A0AAW0CXN3-F1
#
_cell.length_a   1.000
_cell.length_b   1.000
_cell.length_c   1.000
_cell.angle_alpha   90.00
_cell.angle_beta   90.00
_cell.angle_gamma   90.00
#
_symmetry.space_group_name_H-M   'P 1'
#
loop_
_entity.id
_entity.type
_entity.pdbx_description
1 polymer ?
#
loop_
_entity_poly.entity_id
_entity_poly.type
_entity_poly.pdbx_seq_one_letter_code
_entity_poly.pdbx_strand_id
1 'polypeptide(L)' 'MEKLCSTSSFPALREIEHPCCVWPVTGPEVSRSKWAEWAESLLERNVHLHGPDGVRWRPRLKFVKYSK' A
#
# COMPACT_ATOMS: atom_id res chain seq x y z
N MET A 1 9.68 25.60 12.49
CA MET A 1 10.04 24.17 12.43
C MET A 1 8.74 23.39 12.54
N GLU A 2 8.25 22.92 11.39
CA GLU A 2 6.90 22.39 11.23
C GLU A 2 6.84 20.99 11.85
N LYS A 3 5.90 20.80 12.79
CA LYS A 3 5.68 19.52 13.47
C LYS A 3 5.34 18.48 12.40
N LEU A 4 6.24 17.50 12.24
CA LEU A 4 5.95 16.25 11.55
C LEU A 4 4.68 15.66 12.15
N CYS A 5 3.63 15.71 11.35
CA CYS A 5 2.31 15.18 11.58
C CYS A 5 2.46 13.72 12.02
N SER A 6 2.37 13.48 13.33
CA SER A 6 2.20 12.14 13.86
C SER A 6 0.94 11.55 13.23
N THR A 7 0.91 10.24 13.06
CA THR A 7 -0.11 9.44 12.34
C THR A 7 -1.54 9.51 12.92
N SER A 8 -1.91 10.60 13.58
CA SER A 8 -3.18 10.86 14.26
C SER A 8 -4.11 11.80 13.48
N SER A 9 -3.73 12.30 12.31
CA SER A 9 -4.53 13.34 11.64
C SER A 9 -5.75 12.81 10.90
N PHE A 10 -5.79 11.51 10.60
CA PHE A 10 -6.92 10.91 9.86
C PHE A 10 -7.28 9.52 10.41
N PRO A 11 -7.89 9.44 11.61
CA PRO A 11 -8.21 8.17 12.26
C PRO A 11 -9.27 7.34 11.51
N ALA A 12 -10.06 7.99 10.64
CA ALA A 12 -11.08 7.34 9.82
C ALA A 12 -10.63 7.10 8.37
N LEU A 13 -9.36 7.38 8.02
CA LEU A 13 -8.87 7.16 6.66
C LEU A 13 -8.88 5.66 6.34
N ARG A 14 -9.52 5.31 5.23
CA ARG A 14 -9.62 3.93 4.74
C ARG A 14 -9.06 3.75 3.35
N GLU A 15 -9.03 4.81 2.55
CA GLU A 15 -8.72 4.74 1.12
C GLU A 15 -7.93 5.98 0.71
N ILE A 16 -6.95 5.77 -0.17
CA ILE A 16 -6.15 6.80 -0.84
C ILE A 16 -6.17 6.46 -2.31
N GLU A 17 -6.49 7.41 -3.17
CA GLU A 17 -6.38 7.25 -4.62
C GLU A 17 -5.20 8.08 -5.14
N HIS A 18 -4.40 7.49 -6.03
CA HIS A 18 -3.31 8.21 -6.68
C HIS A 18 -3.39 8.07 -8.21
N PRO A 19 -3.53 9.17 -8.97
CA PRO A 19 -3.83 9.11 -10.40
C PRO A 19 -2.70 8.50 -11.25
N CYS A 20 -1.46 8.57 -10.76
CA CYS A 20 -0.29 7.97 -11.43
C CYS A 20 0.10 6.59 -10.87
N CYS A 21 -0.74 5.97 -10.04
CA CYS A 21 -0.42 4.65 -9.49
C CYS A 21 -0.52 3.59 -10.58
N VAL A 22 0.56 2.84 -10.76
CA VAL A 22 0.63 1.74 -11.72
C VAL A 22 0.94 0.46 -10.98
N TRP A 23 0.02 -0.49 -11.05
CA TRP A 23 0.18 -1.77 -10.38
C TRP A 23 1.14 -2.68 -11.15
N PRO A 24 2.16 -3.24 -10.50
CA PRO A 24 3.00 -4.25 -11.11
C PRO A 24 2.18 -5.51 -11.39
N VAL A 25 2.41 -6.12 -12.56
CA VAL A 25 1.66 -7.30 -13.00
C VAL A 25 2.47 -8.57 -12.75
N THR A 26 3.79 -8.50 -12.96
CA THR A 26 4.70 -9.65 -12.83
C THR A 26 5.41 -9.68 -11.47
N GLY A 27 5.78 -10.86 -10.99
CA GLY A 27 6.51 -11.02 -9.73
C GLY A 27 7.77 -10.15 -9.61
N PRO A 28 8.66 -10.10 -10.63
CA PRO A 28 9.83 -9.22 -10.61
C PRO A 28 9.50 -7.73 -10.52
N GLU A 29 8.40 -7.29 -11.14
CA GLU A 29 7.94 -5.90 -11.02
C GLU A 29 7.43 -5.60 -9.62
N VAL A 30 6.73 -6.54 -8.97
CA VAL A 30 6.25 -6.36 -7.58
C VAL A 30 7.42 -6.04 -6.66
N SER A 31 8.50 -6.82 -6.74
CA SER A 31 9.68 -6.65 -5.87
C SER A 31 10.41 -5.33 -6.08
N ARG A 32 10.17 -4.62 -7.19
CA ARG A 32 10.80 -3.33 -7.52
C ARG A 32 9.83 -2.15 -7.43
N SER A 33 8.53 -2.42 -7.30
CA SER A 33 7.50 -1.39 -7.35
C SER A 33 7.33 -0.70 -6.02
N LYS A 34 7.57 0.62 -6.01
CA LYS A 34 7.27 1.48 -4.87
C LYS A 34 5.79 1.56 -4.57
N TRP A 35 4.93 1.45 -5.58
CA TRP A 35 3.47 1.40 -5.39
C TRP A 35 3.05 0.17 -4.60
N ALA A 36 3.62 -1.00 -4.90
CA ALA A 36 3.37 -2.22 -4.14
C ALA A 36 3.89 -2.10 -2.69
N GLU A 37 5.11 -1.60 -2.50
CA GLU A 37 5.70 -1.36 -1.18
C GLU A 37 4.81 -0.43 -0.33
N TRP A 38 4.39 0.71 -0.87
CA TRP A 38 3.53 1.66 -0.16
C TRP A 38 2.14 1.09 0.11
N ALA A 39 1.55 0.38 -0.84
CA ALA A 39 0.25 -0.25 -0.65
C ALA A 39 0.30 -1.30 0.47
N GLU A 40 1.38 -2.07 0.58
CA GLU A 40 1.57 -2.99 1.70
C GLU A 40 1.68 -2.26 3.04
N SER A 41 2.50 -1.21 3.13
CA SER A 41 2.63 -0.40 4.35
C SER A 41 1.33 0.32 4.75
N LEU A 42 0.49 0.70 3.78
CA LEU A 42 -0.82 1.30 4.03
C LEU A 42 -1.82 0.24 4.52
N LEU A 43 -1.78 -0.96 3.97
CA LEU A 43 -2.65 -2.07 4.38
C LEU A 43 -2.37 -2.51 5.82
N GLU A 44 -1.12 -2.45 6.30
CA GLU A 44 -0.78 -2.67 7.72
C GLU A 44 -1.53 -1.71 8.66
N ARG A 45 -1.95 -0.56 8.14
CA ARG A 45 -2.73 0.47 8.85
C ARG A 45 -4.22 0.44 8.50
N ASN A 46 -4.68 -0.59 7.79
CA ASN A 46 -6.04 -0.74 7.26
C ASN A 46 -6.45 0.41 6.31
N VAL A 47 -5.50 0.91 5.51
CA VAL A 47 -5.71 1.89 4.45
C VAL A 47 -5.43 1.24 3.09
N HIS A 48 -6.34 1.43 2.15
CA HIS A 48 -6.24 0.88 0.78
C HIS A 48 -5.71 1.94 -0.17
N LEU A 49 -4.74 1.57 -1.00
CA LEU A 49 -4.29 2.41 -2.11
C LEU A 49 -5.01 1.98 -3.40
N HIS A 50 -5.62 2.95 -4.07
CA HIS A 50 -6.35 2.81 -5.33
C HIS A 50 -5.58 3.48 -6.47
N GLY A 51 -5.57 2.79 -7.61
CA GLY A 51 -5.15 3.34 -8.89
C GLY A 51 -6.23 4.23 -9.53
N PRO A 52 -5.89 4.91 -10.64
CA PRO A 52 -6.79 5.82 -11.35
C PRO A 52 -8.06 5.15 -11.92
N ASP A 53 -8.04 3.83 -12.05
CA ASP A 53 -9.12 2.98 -12.54
C ASP A 53 -9.94 2.36 -11.39
N GLY A 54 -9.74 2.81 -10.15
CA GLY A 54 -10.35 2.24 -8.95
C GLY A 54 -9.77 0.87 -8.58
N VAL A 55 -8.77 0.37 -9.30
CA VAL A 55 -8.13 -0.91 -8.99
C VAL A 55 -7.28 -0.76 -7.74
N ARG A 56 -7.50 -1.64 -6.77
CA ARG A 56 -6.74 -1.68 -5.52
C ARG A 56 -5.65 -2.73 -5.55
N TRP A 57 -4.56 -2.46 -4.83
CA TRP A 57 -3.55 -3.48 -4.54
C TRP A 57 -4.18 -4.67 -3.80
N ARG A 58 -3.80 -5.87 -4.22
CA ARG A 58 -4.09 -7.09 -3.48
C ARG A 58 -2.76 -7.76 -3.14
N PRO A 59 -2.39 -7.85 -1.86
CA PRO A 59 -1.21 -8.61 -1.46
C PRO A 59 -1.32 -10.03 -2.01
N ARG A 60 -0.27 -10.49 -2.69
CA ARG A 60 -0.18 -11.90 -3.04
C ARG A 60 0.05 -12.70 -1.76
N LEU A 61 -0.38 -13.96 -1.76
CA LEU A 61 -0.13 -14.87 -0.64
C LEU A 61 1.38 -14.93 -0.38
N LYS A 62 1.83 -14.22 0.67
CA LYS A 62 3.18 -14.38 1.18
C LYS A 62 3.15 -15.67 1.96
N PHE A 63 4.01 -16.62 1.60
CA PHE A 63 4.24 -17.78 2.47
C PHE A 63 4.76 -17.24 3.80
N VAL A 64 3.89 -17.20 4.80
CA VAL A 64 4.28 -16.92 6.18
C VAL A 64 5.16 -18.10 6.57
N LYS A 65 6.48 -17.88 6.64
CA LYS A 65 7.37 -18.87 7.24
C LYS A 65 7.00 -18.92 8.72
N TYR A 66 6.21 -19.92 9.11
CA TYR A 66 6.02 -20.25 10.51
C TYR A 66 7.38 -20.74 11.03
N SER A 67 8.05 -19.89 11.80
CA SER A 67 9.17 -20.28 12.65
C SER A 67 8.61 -21.25 13.71
N LYS A 68 9.14 -22.47 13.75
CA LYS A 68 8.87 -23.45 14.82
C LYS A 68 9.58 -23.04 16.11
#